data_AF-A0AAU0NIA6-F1
#
_entry.id   AF-A0AAU0NIA6-F1
#
_cell.length_a   1.000
_cell.length_b   1.000
_cell.length_c   1.000
_cell.angle_alpha   90.00
_cell.angle_beta   90.00
_cell.angle_gamma   90.00
#
_symmetry.space_group_name_H-M   'P 1'
#
loop_
_entity.id
_entity.type
_entity.pdbx_description
1 polymer ?
#
loop_
_entity_poly.entity_id
_entity_poly.type
_entity_poly.pdbx_seq_one_letter_code
_entity_poly.pdbx_strand_id
1 'polypeptide(L)'
;MRNKTLTLYLLAGMLLTGILVGIAYQVHKDIYKAEFNILKPDDQMTFPAKSLITSNLNPKTAVPARTARHSEVDSEQQVLLQQRDQLYLDFTQMMNGLSQGEKPDYRQLDHLLVQQQNLVNARVVAPEEARAQIEFLQKVLPEISPQLDQALNALDQKSF
;
A
#
# COMPACT_ATOMS: atom_id res chain seq x y z
N MET A 1 17.78 14.04 52.08
CA MET A 1 17.52 12.64 51.68
C MET A 1 17.24 12.61 50.18
N ARG A 2 18.15 12.10 49.36
CA ARG A 2 17.99 12.06 47.89
C ARG A 2 16.95 11.00 47.52
N ASN A 3 15.85 11.42 46.93
CA ASN A 3 14.70 10.62 46.51
C ASN A 3 15.07 9.75 45.30
N LYS A 4 15.72 8.61 45.59
CA LYS A 4 16.18 7.61 44.61
C LYS A 4 15.08 7.15 43.65
N THR A 5 13.83 7.14 44.10
CA THR A 5 12.64 6.83 43.28
C THR A 5 12.37 7.90 42.22
N LEU A 6 12.49 9.20 42.56
CA LEU A 6 12.31 10.28 41.59
C LEU A 6 13.40 10.25 40.51
N THR A 7 14.64 9.95 40.90
CA THR A 7 15.75 9.80 39.95
C THR A 7 15.51 8.62 39.00
N LEU A 8 14.91 7.52 39.47
CA LEU A 8 14.59 6.36 38.64
C LEU A 8 13.53 6.69 37.57
N TYR A 9 12.47 7.41 37.95
CA TYR A 9 11.43 7.83 36.99
C TYR A 9 11.97 8.83 35.95
N LEU A 10 12.85 9.74 36.37
CA LEU A 10 13.50 10.66 35.43
C LEU A 10 14.38 9.90 34.42
N LEU A 11 15.11 8.89 34.87
CA LEU A 11 15.97 8.08 34.00
C LEU A 11 15.13 7.22 33.02
N ALA A 12 14.05 6.60 33.51
CA ALA A 12 13.11 5.85 32.70
C ALA A 12 12.40 6.74 31.66
N GLY A 13 11.98 7.94 32.07
CA GLY A 13 11.36 8.92 31.17
C GLY A 13 12.31 9.40 30.08
N MET A 14 13.58 9.67 30.41
CA MET A 14 14.60 10.04 29.42
C MET A 14 14.85 8.91 28.42
N LEU A 15 14.90 7.66 28.89
CA LEU A 15 15.13 6.49 28.05
C LEU A 15 13.96 6.26 27.07
N LEU A 16 12.72 6.35 27.55
CA LEU A 16 11.51 6.27 26.72
C LEU A 16 11.47 7.36 25.65
N THR A 17 11.79 8.59 26.04
CA THR A 17 11.81 9.73 25.10
C THR A 17 12.89 9.54 24.03
N GLY A 18 14.08 9.04 24.41
CA GLY A 18 15.16 8.75 23.47
C GLY A 18 14.79 7.65 22.45
N ILE A 19 14.08 6.60 22.87
CA ILE A 19 13.60 5.55 21.98
C ILE A 19 12.58 6.11 20.98
N LEU A 20 11.62 6.91 21.44
CA LEU A 20 10.61 7.53 20.56
C LEU A 20 11.25 8.45 19.52
N VAL A 21 12.20 9.30 19.93
CA VAL A 21 12.96 10.17 19.01
C VAL A 21 13.80 9.33 18.04
N GLY A 22 14.39 8.22 18.49
CA GLY A 22 15.15 7.31 17.65
C GLY A 22 14.30 6.63 16.57
N ILE A 23 13.08 6.19 16.91
CA ILE A 23 12.13 5.62 15.95
C ILE A 23 11.68 6.70 14.95
N ALA A 24 11.30 7.89 15.43
CA ALA A 24 10.91 9.00 14.57
C ALA A 24 12.04 9.42 13.61
N TYR A 25 13.30 9.40 14.07
CA TYR A 25 14.47 9.69 13.24
C TYR A 25 14.75 8.60 12.19
N GLN A 26 14.58 7.31 12.52
CA GLN A 26 14.71 6.23 11.54
C GLN A 26 13.63 6.32 10.45
N VAL A 27 12.37 6.52 10.85
CA VAL A 27 11.25 6.72 9.90
C VAL A 27 11.49 7.92 8.99
N HIS A 28 12.02 9.03 9.52
CA HIS A 28 12.33 10.21 8.70
C HIS A 28 13.48 9.97 7.72
N LYS A 29 14.46 9.11 8.06
CA LYS A 29 15.57 8.75 7.17
C LYS A 29 15.13 7.84 6.01
N ASP A 30 14.16 6.96 6.22
CA ASP A 30 13.69 6.06 5.17
C ASP A 30 12.85 6.80 4.11
N ILE A 31 12.13 7.86 4.50
CA ILE A 31 11.30 8.64 3.58
C ILE A 31 12.14 9.54 2.65
N TYR A 32 13.35 9.94 3.05
CA TYR A 32 14.24 10.79 2.22
C TYR A 32 15.32 10.03 1.44
N LYS A 33 15.41 8.70 1.59
CA LYS A 33 16.31 7.87 0.76
C LYS A 33 15.64 7.25 -0.46
N ALA A 34 14.34 7.43 -0.63
CA ALA A 34 13.70 7.27 -1.93
C ALA A 34 14.02 8.49 -2.81
N GLU A 35 15.31 8.70 -3.09
CA GLU A 35 15.70 9.53 -4.22
C GLU A 35 15.11 8.91 -5.49
N PHE A 36 14.35 9.74 -6.19
CA PHE A 36 13.98 9.58 -7.59
C PHE A 36 15.22 9.21 -8.40
N ASN A 37 15.41 7.93 -8.69
CA ASN A 37 16.39 7.48 -9.68
C ASN A 37 15.80 7.57 -11.09
N ILE A 38 15.16 8.71 -11.39
CA ILE A 38 14.64 9.07 -12.71
C ILE A 38 15.30 10.40 -13.06
N LEU A 39 16.10 10.36 -14.14
CA LEU A 39 16.83 11.45 -14.80
C LEU A 39 18.13 11.92 -14.13
N LYS A 40 19.21 11.20 -14.45
CA LYS A 40 20.49 11.85 -14.76
C LYS A 40 20.56 12.04 -16.29
N PRO A 41 20.66 13.27 -16.81
CA PRO A 41 20.81 13.53 -18.23
C PRO A 41 22.27 13.25 -18.60
N ASP A 42 22.51 12.07 -19.20
CA ASP A 42 23.80 11.78 -19.84
C ASP A 42 23.67 12.15 -21.32
N ASP A 43 24.35 13.24 -21.68
CA ASP A 43 24.77 13.51 -23.05
C ASP A 43 25.65 12.34 -23.51
N GLN A 44 25.09 11.44 -24.34
CA GLN A 44 25.70 11.09 -25.62
C GLN A 44 24.78 10.31 -26.57
N MET A 45 24.72 10.86 -27.77
CA MET A 45 24.00 10.49 -28.98
C MET A 45 24.22 9.04 -29.43
N THR A 46 23.16 8.32 -29.79
CA THR A 46 22.83 7.95 -31.18
C THR A 46 21.57 7.08 -31.27
N PHE A 47 20.59 7.55 -32.04
CA PHE A 47 19.42 6.77 -32.47
C PHE A 47 19.80 5.84 -33.63
N PRO A 48 19.10 4.70 -33.78
CA PRO A 48 18.49 4.46 -35.08
C PRO A 48 16.96 4.37 -34.97
N ALA A 49 16.32 5.13 -35.85
CA ALA A 49 14.89 5.26 -35.98
C ALA A 49 14.24 4.04 -36.67
N LYS A 50 13.04 3.74 -36.20
CA LYS A 50 11.83 3.25 -36.91
C LYS A 50 11.95 2.16 -37.99
N SER A 51 11.08 1.17 -37.75
CA SER A 51 10.14 0.56 -38.70
C SER A 51 10.68 -0.50 -39.66
N LEU A 52 10.19 -1.74 -39.49
CA LEU A 52 9.32 -2.42 -40.47
C LEU A 52 8.92 -3.81 -39.95
N ILE A 53 7.61 -4.05 -39.86
CA ILE A 53 7.01 -5.39 -39.82
C ILE A 53 7.25 -6.02 -41.20
N THR A 54 7.81 -7.24 -41.31
CA THR A 54 7.49 -8.25 -42.35
C THR A 54 8.12 -9.62 -42.01
N SER A 55 7.23 -10.57 -41.73
CA SER A 55 7.19 -11.99 -42.14
C SER A 55 8.41 -12.92 -42.05
N ASN A 56 8.19 -14.01 -41.29
CA ASN A 56 8.48 -15.42 -41.56
C ASN A 56 9.83 -15.82 -42.20
N LEU A 57 10.55 -16.73 -41.51
CA LEU A 57 10.64 -18.16 -41.86
C LEU A 57 11.57 -18.87 -40.86
N ASN A 58 11.03 -19.88 -40.18
CA ASN A 58 11.78 -20.87 -39.39
C ASN A 58 12.77 -21.63 -40.31
N PRO A 59 13.90 -22.16 -39.78
CA PRO A 59 13.82 -23.57 -39.42
C PRO A 59 14.60 -23.95 -38.15
N LYS A 60 13.89 -24.66 -37.28
CA LYS A 60 14.30 -25.94 -36.69
C LYS A 60 15.53 -25.92 -35.77
N THR A 61 15.27 -25.89 -34.47
CA THR A 61 15.75 -26.95 -33.55
C THR A 61 14.73 -27.13 -32.43
N ALA A 62 14.47 -28.39 -32.09
CA ALA A 62 13.33 -28.85 -31.31
C ALA A 62 13.61 -28.89 -29.79
N VAL A 63 12.69 -28.30 -29.01
CA VAL A 63 12.06 -28.80 -27.75
C VAL A 63 12.89 -28.79 -26.44
N PRO A 64 12.30 -28.59 -25.22
CA PRO A 64 10.89 -28.35 -24.88
C PRO A 64 10.58 -27.03 -24.16
N ALA A 65 9.31 -26.65 -24.30
CA ALA A 65 8.60 -25.64 -23.54
C ALA A 65 8.66 -25.86 -22.02
N ARG A 66 9.20 -24.89 -21.27
CA ARG A 66 8.96 -24.80 -19.82
C ARG A 66 9.21 -23.42 -19.19
N THR A 67 8.79 -22.31 -19.82
CA THR A 67 8.96 -20.99 -19.16
C THR A 67 7.84 -19.99 -19.41
N ALA A 68 6.68 -20.40 -19.94
CA ALA A 68 5.55 -19.48 -20.09
C ALA A 68 4.81 -19.18 -18.76
N ARG A 69 4.99 -20.00 -17.71
CA ARG A 69 4.24 -19.86 -16.45
C ARG A 69 4.87 -18.94 -15.40
N HIS A 70 6.11 -18.49 -15.57
CA HIS A 70 6.74 -17.61 -14.58
C HIS A 70 6.48 -16.12 -14.85
N SER A 71 6.35 -15.71 -16.11
CA SER A 71 6.14 -14.30 -16.46
C SER A 71 4.72 -13.80 -16.16
N GLU A 72 3.71 -14.68 -16.19
CA GLU A 72 2.33 -14.31 -15.84
C GLU A 72 2.14 -14.08 -14.33
N VAL A 73 2.73 -14.93 -13.48
CA VAL A 73 2.59 -14.84 -12.01
C VAL A 73 3.23 -13.54 -11.47
N ASP A 74 4.40 -13.15 -11.98
CA ASP A 74 5.01 -11.86 -11.62
C ASP A 74 4.15 -10.67 -12.09
N SER A 75 3.48 -10.80 -13.24
CA SER A 75 2.61 -9.75 -13.78
C SER A 75 1.34 -9.57 -12.95
N GLU A 76 0.68 -10.67 -12.56
CA GLU A 76 -0.53 -10.64 -11.73
C GLU A 76 -0.25 -10.07 -10.34
N GLN A 77 0.86 -10.47 -9.72
CA GLN A 77 1.25 -9.97 -8.41
C GLN A 77 1.63 -8.48 -8.46
N GLN A 78 2.25 -8.03 -9.54
CA GLN A 78 2.55 -6.62 -9.75
C GLN A 78 1.28 -5.77 -9.94
N VAL A 79 0.26 -6.30 -10.61
CA VAL A 79 -1.05 -5.64 -10.74
C VAL A 79 -1.75 -5.51 -9.38
N LEU A 80 -1.71 -6.56 -8.54
CA LEU A 80 -2.31 -6.52 -7.20
C LEU A 80 -1.62 -5.50 -6.29
N LEU A 81 -0.29 -5.40 -6.36
CA LEU A 81 0.46 -4.37 -5.63
C LEU A 81 0.08 -2.96 -6.09
N GLN A 82 -0.08 -2.75 -7.39
CA GLN A 82 -0.52 -1.45 -7.92
C GLN A 82 -1.96 -1.10 -7.48
N GLN A 83 -2.86 -2.10 -7.43
CA GLN A 83 -4.21 -1.90 -6.91
C GLN A 83 -4.22 -1.55 -5.41
N ARG A 84 -3.30 -2.12 -4.62
CA ARG A 84 -3.12 -1.75 -3.22
C ARG A 84 -2.64 -0.31 -3.08
N ASP A 85 -1.65 0.09 -3.85
CA ASP A 85 -1.12 1.45 -3.77
C ASP A 85 -2.21 2.48 -4.18
N GLN A 86 -3.01 2.14 -5.19
CA GLN A 86 -4.19 2.94 -5.56
C GLN A 86 -5.23 2.99 -4.44
N LEU A 87 -5.53 1.87 -3.78
CA LEU A 87 -6.44 1.81 -2.64
C LEU A 87 -6.02 2.82 -1.55
N TYR A 88 -4.74 2.89 -1.21
CA TYR A 88 -4.24 3.81 -0.19
C TYR A 88 -4.32 5.28 -0.61
N LEU A 89 -4.07 5.57 -1.90
CA LEU A 89 -4.25 6.92 -2.44
C LEU A 89 -5.71 7.36 -2.37
N ASP A 90 -6.63 6.51 -2.82
CA ASP A 90 -8.07 6.78 -2.82
C ASP A 90 -8.60 6.97 -1.39
N PHE A 91 -8.15 6.11 -0.46
CA PHE A 91 -8.49 6.23 0.95
C PHE A 91 -7.97 7.56 1.53
N THR A 92 -6.72 7.93 1.25
CA THR A 92 -6.13 9.19 1.73
C THR A 92 -6.88 10.41 1.19
N GLN A 93 -7.23 10.39 -0.09
CA GLN A 93 -8.02 11.46 -0.71
C GLN A 93 -9.39 11.60 -0.05
N MET A 94 -10.06 10.47 0.22
CA MET A 94 -11.34 10.45 0.93
C MET A 94 -11.19 11.03 2.35
N MET A 95 -10.15 10.65 3.09
CA MET A 95 -9.90 11.15 4.44
C MET A 95 -9.62 12.64 4.46
N ASN A 96 -8.90 13.15 3.45
CA ASN A 96 -8.67 14.57 3.29
C ASN A 96 -9.97 15.35 3.08
N GLY A 97 -10.88 14.85 2.24
CA GLY A 97 -12.22 15.43 2.07
C GLY A 97 -13.01 15.44 3.39
N LEU A 98 -13.03 14.30 4.09
CA LEU A 98 -13.67 14.18 5.41
C LEU A 98 -13.13 15.17 6.43
N SER A 99 -11.80 15.37 6.47
CA SER A 99 -11.16 16.33 7.38
C SER A 99 -11.57 17.79 7.10
N GLN A 100 -12.00 18.08 5.88
CA GLN A 100 -12.51 19.40 5.46
C GLN A 100 -14.02 19.52 5.66
N GLY A 101 -14.68 18.49 6.19
CA GLY A 101 -16.13 18.43 6.39
C GLY A 101 -16.91 18.00 5.13
N GLU A 102 -16.23 17.55 4.08
CA GLU A 102 -16.89 17.00 2.90
C GLU A 102 -17.40 15.59 3.18
N LYS A 103 -18.60 15.27 2.68
CA LYS A 103 -19.11 13.90 2.74
C LYS A 103 -18.56 13.10 1.55
N PRO A 104 -18.12 11.86 1.78
CA PRO A 104 -17.60 11.02 0.71
C PRO A 104 -18.76 10.53 -0.16
N ASP A 105 -18.48 10.28 -1.43
CA ASP A 105 -19.42 9.59 -2.30
C ASP A 105 -19.55 8.14 -1.83
N TYR A 106 -20.73 7.77 -1.33
CA TYR A 106 -20.99 6.43 -0.82
C TYR A 106 -20.81 5.33 -1.87
N ARG A 107 -20.95 5.64 -3.17
CA ARG A 107 -20.65 4.66 -4.24
C ARG A 107 -19.15 4.42 -4.35
N GLN A 108 -18.35 5.48 -4.23
CA GLN A 108 -16.88 5.36 -4.26
C GLN A 108 -16.38 4.62 -3.02
N LEU A 109 -16.99 4.87 -1.86
CA LEU A 109 -16.68 4.14 -0.65
C LEU A 109 -17.01 2.64 -0.76
N ASP A 110 -18.17 2.28 -1.31
CA ASP A 110 -18.53 0.88 -1.53
C ASP A 110 -17.52 0.17 -2.45
N HIS A 111 -17.15 0.82 -3.57
CA HIS A 111 -16.10 0.31 -4.45
C HIS A 111 -14.76 0.13 -3.73
N LEU A 112 -14.37 1.09 -2.89
CA LEU A 112 -13.14 1.04 -2.12
C LEU A 112 -13.14 -0.13 -1.12
N LEU A 113 -14.26 -0.37 -0.44
CA LEU A 113 -14.42 -1.49 0.50
C LEU A 113 -14.35 -2.85 -0.22
N VAL A 114 -15.00 -2.97 -1.38
CA VAL A 114 -14.92 -4.19 -2.20
C VAL A 114 -13.50 -4.43 -2.71
N GLN A 115 -12.80 -3.39 -3.17
CA GLN A 115 -11.41 -3.48 -3.60
C GLN A 115 -10.50 -3.90 -2.46
N GLN A 116 -10.64 -3.29 -1.28
CA GLN A 116 -9.90 -3.66 -0.08
C GLN A 116 -10.13 -5.15 0.28
N GLN A 117 -11.37 -5.62 0.27
CA GLN A 117 -11.69 -7.03 0.52
C GLN A 117 -11.00 -7.97 -0.47
N ASN A 118 -10.95 -7.62 -1.76
CA ASN A 118 -10.27 -8.41 -2.78
C ASN A 118 -8.76 -8.47 -2.55
N LEU A 119 -8.17 -7.35 -2.13
CA LEU A 119 -6.74 -7.26 -1.83
C LEU A 119 -6.36 -8.01 -0.55
N VAL A 120 -7.25 -8.05 0.45
CA VAL A 120 -7.11 -8.91 1.63
C VAL A 120 -7.17 -10.38 1.23
N ASN A 121 -8.12 -10.76 0.38
CA ASN A 121 -8.22 -12.14 -0.14
C ASN A 121 -6.96 -12.55 -0.92
N ALA A 122 -6.35 -11.61 -1.64
CA ALA A 122 -5.10 -11.79 -2.36
C ALA A 122 -3.85 -11.71 -1.46
N ARG A 123 -4.01 -11.51 -0.14
CA ARG A 123 -2.94 -11.38 0.87
C ARG A 123 -1.95 -10.24 0.60
N VAL A 124 -2.35 -9.22 -0.17
CA VAL A 124 -1.56 -8.01 -0.42
C VAL A 124 -1.94 -6.86 0.51
N VAL A 125 -3.06 -6.98 1.23
CA VAL A 125 -3.47 -6.12 2.34
C VAL A 125 -3.69 -6.99 3.57
N ALA A 126 -3.27 -6.52 4.75
CA ALA A 126 -3.48 -7.25 5.99
C ALA A 126 -4.96 -7.16 6.43
N PRO A 127 -5.59 -8.26 6.87
CA PRO A 127 -6.97 -8.22 7.38
C PRO A 127 -7.15 -7.23 8.53
N GLU A 128 -6.17 -7.14 9.43
CA GLU A 128 -6.18 -6.25 10.59
C GLU A 128 -6.15 -4.77 10.17
N GLU A 129 -5.41 -4.48 9.10
CA GLU A 129 -5.34 -3.14 8.54
C GLU A 129 -6.67 -2.73 7.91
N ALA A 130 -7.27 -3.62 7.11
CA ALA A 130 -8.60 -3.40 6.53
C ALA A 130 -9.66 -3.18 7.62
N ARG A 131 -9.66 -4.01 8.67
CA ARG A 131 -10.55 -3.84 9.82
C ARG A 131 -10.36 -2.48 10.50
N ALA A 132 -9.12 -2.08 10.78
CA ALA A 132 -8.84 -0.80 11.42
C ALA A 132 -9.33 0.40 10.57
N GLN A 133 -9.20 0.32 9.25
CA GLN A 133 -9.73 1.34 8.34
C GLN A 133 -11.26 1.41 8.38
N ILE A 134 -11.96 0.27 8.40
CA ILE A 134 -13.42 0.22 8.51
C ILE A 134 -13.89 0.75 9.87
N GLU A 135 -13.25 0.34 10.97
CA GLU A 135 -13.57 0.84 12.33
C GLU A 135 -13.34 2.35 12.44
N PHE A 136 -12.32 2.88 11.77
CA PHE A 136 -12.13 4.32 11.67
C PHE A 136 -13.30 4.97 10.93
N LEU A 137 -13.67 4.44 9.76
CA LEU A 137 -14.80 4.94 8.97
C LEU A 137 -16.10 4.94 9.78
N GLN A 138 -16.35 3.95 10.63
CA GLN A 138 -17.54 3.93 11.50
C GLN A 138 -17.59 5.09 12.48
N LYS A 139 -16.42 5.56 12.95
CA LYS A 139 -16.32 6.71 13.87
C LYS A 139 -16.53 8.04 13.16
N VAL A 140 -16.02 8.17 11.93
CA VAL A 140 -16.10 9.43 11.16
C VAL A 140 -17.38 9.54 10.33
N LEU A 141 -18.02 8.42 10.00
CA LEU A 141 -19.23 8.31 9.19
C LEU A 141 -20.28 7.43 9.88
N PRO A 142 -20.79 7.84 11.05
CA PRO A 142 -21.76 7.05 11.80
C PRO A 142 -23.07 6.82 11.04
N GLU A 143 -23.40 7.65 10.05
CA GLU A 143 -24.61 7.51 9.24
C GLU A 143 -24.64 6.23 8.37
N ILE A 144 -23.46 5.67 8.07
CA ILE A 144 -23.31 4.47 7.25
C ILE A 144 -22.70 3.29 8.01
N SER A 145 -22.70 3.35 9.35
CA SER A 145 -22.21 2.25 10.18
C SER A 145 -22.82 0.89 9.79
N PRO A 146 -24.11 0.75 9.44
CA PRO A 146 -24.67 -0.53 9.04
C PRO A 146 -24.01 -1.14 7.79
N GLN A 147 -23.63 -0.32 6.80
CA GLN A 147 -22.91 -0.80 5.62
C GLN A 147 -21.47 -1.18 5.96
N LEU A 148 -20.83 -0.41 6.84
CA LEU A 148 -19.47 -0.68 7.31
C LEU A 148 -19.42 -1.96 8.17
N ASP A 149 -20.45 -2.23 8.97
CA ASP A 149 -20.61 -3.50 9.69
C ASP A 149 -20.69 -4.69 8.73
N GLN A 150 -21.39 -4.54 7.60
CA GLN A 150 -21.44 -5.59 6.57
C GLN A 150 -20.06 -5.84 5.96
N ALA A 151 -19.31 -4.78 5.66
CA ALA A 151 -17.94 -4.90 5.15
C ALA A 151 -16.99 -5.55 6.18
N LEU A 152 -17.11 -5.20 7.45
CA LEU A 152 -16.35 -5.83 8.53
C LEU A 152 -16.65 -7.33 8.64
N ASN A 153 -17.93 -7.71 8.61
CA ASN A 153 -18.35 -9.11 8.63
C ASN A 153 -17.89 -9.89 7.39
N ALA A 154 -17.72 -9.24 6.24
CA ALA A 154 -17.22 -9.87 5.03
C ALA A 154 -15.73 -10.23 5.14
N LEU A 155 -14.93 -9.37 5.80
CA LEU A 155 -13.50 -9.64 6.05
C LEU A 155 -13.32 -10.86 6.97
N ASP A 156 -14.22 -11.01 7.95
CA ASP A 156 -14.13 -12.03 8.99
C ASP A 156 -14.49 -13.42 8.48
N GLN A 157 -15.45 -13.51 7.57
CA GLN A 157 -15.92 -14.78 7.02
C GLN A 157 -14.90 -15.46 6.10
N LYS A 158 -13.90 -14.74 5.59
CA LYS A 158 -12.95 -15.25 4.58
C LYS A 158 -11.48 -15.25 5.03
N SER A 159 -11.21 -14.79 6.25
CA SER A 159 -9.89 -14.87 6.88
C SER A 159 -9.64 -16.29 7.41
N PHE A 160 -9.31 -17.24 6.52
CA PHE A 160 -8.88 -18.61 6.85
C PHE A 160 -7.57 -18.98 6.15
#